data_AF-A0A1C2EBY6-F1
#
_entry.id   AF-A0A1C2EBY6-F1
#
_cell.length_a   1.000
_cell.length_b   1.000
_cell.length_c   1.000
_cell.angle_alpha   90.00
_cell.angle_beta   90.00
_cell.angle_gamma   90.00
#
_symmetry.space_group_name_H-M   'P 1'
#
loop_
_entity.id
_entity.type
_entity.pdbx_description
1 polymer ?
#
loop_
_entity_poly.entity_id
_entity_poly.type
_entity_poly.pdbx_seq_one_letter_code
_entity_poly.pdbx_strand_id
1 'polypeptide(L)'
;MTVLPCRRRGAGSAMLVFALALASPAASADLVISNWDGYMAPDTVDAFKATSGIGAEVVVHATNEEIMGKLVASGGKGYDVVFVSSPFAEVLNKLGLVEPIDHAKVPNLANLYPEATKLPYDPGNTFSVPYTWGTTGLCYRSDLVKAAPSSWNDLLAPSADLKGKTTMLATDRWLLAAGFLAKGYSVNETDATKLAEVKDTLIAAKKTLLAYDDTTFYSKLVSGEALMVQAWDGWCNYGIDKNPAIKYVIPKEGSDLWLDTMVVMKASEHKDEAFKFINYILDAKTHAWAALNIDYKVPNKPAMESLPAEFLTKFPNLTIPVVELVKFEQLRDVGNAQRDYSKTVSEIKAAQ
;
A
#
# COMPACT_ATOMS: atom_id res chain seq x y z
N MET A 1 -64.55 -41.99 -22.45
CA MET A 1 -65.46 -40.86 -22.76
C MET A 1 -64.60 -39.61 -22.63
N THR A 2 -64.24 -38.86 -23.67
CA THR A 2 -65.01 -38.46 -24.85
C THR A 2 -64.08 -38.19 -26.05
N VAL A 3 -64.65 -38.43 -27.23
CA VAL A 3 -64.15 -38.49 -28.61
C VAL A 3 -63.55 -37.18 -29.17
N LEU A 4 -62.40 -37.28 -29.90
CA LEU A 4 -61.90 -36.65 -31.18
C LEU A 4 -62.51 -35.32 -31.74
N PRO A 5 -61.82 -34.52 -32.61
CA PRO A 5 -61.02 -35.01 -33.74
C PRO A 5 -59.76 -34.26 -34.24
N CYS A 6 -58.98 -35.08 -34.96
CA CYS A 6 -58.00 -34.85 -36.04
C CYS A 6 -58.12 -33.55 -36.88
N ARG A 7 -56.98 -32.89 -37.16
CA ARG A 7 -56.78 -32.16 -38.43
C ARG A 7 -55.33 -32.23 -38.92
N ARG A 8 -55.22 -32.48 -40.23
CA ARG A 8 -54.03 -32.77 -41.06
C ARG A 8 -53.21 -31.52 -41.40
N ARG A 9 -51.90 -31.77 -41.59
CA ARG A 9 -50.95 -31.27 -42.61
C ARG A 9 -50.70 -29.76 -42.74
N GLY A 10 -49.41 -29.41 -42.65
CA GLY A 10 -48.82 -28.21 -43.24
C GLY A 10 -47.32 -28.18 -42.98
N ALA A 11 -46.53 -28.85 -43.81
CA ALA A 11 -45.08 -28.71 -43.82
C ALA A 11 -44.74 -27.33 -44.40
N GLY A 12 -44.21 -26.43 -43.56
CA GLY A 12 -43.62 -25.15 -43.98
C GLY A 12 -42.19 -25.12 -43.49
N SER A 13 -41.23 -25.24 -44.41
CA SER A 13 -39.81 -25.00 -44.13
C SER A 13 -39.61 -23.54 -43.73
N ALA A 14 -39.41 -23.30 -42.43
CA ALA A 14 -38.87 -22.03 -41.94
C ALA A 14 -37.35 -22.12 -41.99
N MET A 15 -36.76 -21.42 -42.95
CA MET A 15 -35.31 -21.26 -43.07
C MET A 15 -34.85 -20.35 -41.93
N LEU A 16 -34.32 -20.95 -40.85
CA LEU A 16 -33.70 -20.22 -39.75
C LEU A 16 -32.42 -19.55 -40.28
N VAL A 17 -32.45 -18.23 -40.46
CA VAL A 17 -31.24 -17.44 -40.64
C VAL A 17 -30.57 -17.35 -39.28
N PHE A 18 -29.57 -18.20 -39.05
CA PHE A 18 -28.69 -18.10 -37.90
C PHE A 18 -27.79 -16.88 -38.10
N ALA A 19 -28.19 -15.74 -37.54
CA ALA A 19 -27.30 -14.60 -37.40
C ALA A 19 -26.17 -15.02 -36.45
N LEU A 20 -25.02 -15.37 -37.01
CA LEU A 20 -23.79 -15.55 -36.25
C LEU A 20 -23.47 -14.19 -35.62
N ALA A 21 -23.85 -14.01 -34.36
CA ALA A 21 -23.28 -12.95 -33.55
C ALA A 21 -21.78 -13.26 -33.46
N LEU A 22 -20.98 -12.51 -34.22
CA LEU A 22 -19.54 -12.44 -34.02
C LEU A 22 -19.34 -11.96 -32.58
N ALA A 23 -19.13 -12.90 -31.67
CA ALA A 23 -18.51 -12.60 -30.40
C ALA A 23 -17.12 -12.06 -30.77
N SER A 24 -16.95 -10.74 -30.69
CA SER A 24 -15.63 -10.12 -30.72
C SER A 24 -14.75 -10.91 -29.75
N PRO A 25 -13.55 -11.34 -30.16
CA PRO A 25 -12.63 -11.93 -29.21
C PRO A 25 -12.48 -10.93 -28.07
N ALA A 26 -12.61 -11.39 -26.82
CA ALA A 26 -12.20 -10.58 -25.68
C ALA A 26 -10.76 -10.16 -25.99
N ALA A 27 -10.56 -8.86 -26.26
CA ALA A 27 -9.24 -8.32 -26.50
C ALA A 27 -8.40 -8.72 -25.28
N SER A 28 -7.31 -9.46 -25.52
CA SER A 28 -6.27 -9.65 -24.50
C SER A 28 -5.98 -8.28 -23.91
N ALA A 29 -5.96 -8.16 -22.57
CA ALA A 29 -5.66 -6.88 -21.94
C ALA A 29 -4.32 -6.34 -22.49
N ASP A 30 -4.27 -5.05 -22.80
CA ASP A 30 -3.08 -4.41 -23.36
C ASP A 30 -2.05 -4.10 -22.26
N LEU A 31 -2.47 -4.10 -20.99
CA LEU A 31 -1.62 -3.88 -19.83
C LEU A 31 -1.91 -4.89 -18.72
N VAL A 32 -0.86 -5.40 -18.08
CA VAL A 32 -0.93 -6.16 -16.83
C VAL A 32 -0.36 -5.32 -15.70
N ILE A 33 -1.20 -5.01 -14.71
CA ILE A 33 -0.89 -4.13 -13.61
C ILE A 33 -0.87 -4.95 -12.32
N SER A 34 0.23 -4.91 -11.58
CA SER A 34 0.30 -5.56 -10.27
C SER A 34 0.10 -4.53 -9.16
N ASN A 35 -0.90 -4.73 -8.28
CA ASN A 35 -1.18 -3.84 -7.14
C ASN A 35 -1.69 -4.62 -5.92
N TRP A 36 -1.73 -3.97 -4.76
CA TRP A 36 -2.40 -4.50 -3.57
C TRP A 36 -3.92 -4.48 -3.72
N ASP A 37 -4.60 -5.36 -2.99
CA ASP A 37 -6.06 -5.43 -2.97
C ASP A 37 -6.67 -4.14 -2.42
N GLY A 38 -7.74 -3.66 -3.04
CA GLY A 38 -8.43 -2.42 -2.66
C GLY A 38 -7.60 -1.13 -2.80
N TYR A 39 -6.40 -1.17 -3.39
CA TYR A 39 -5.48 -0.04 -3.47
C TYR A 39 -5.64 0.82 -4.73
N MET A 40 -6.79 0.70 -5.40
CA MET A 40 -7.26 1.58 -6.48
C MET A 40 -8.79 1.46 -6.61
N ALA A 41 -9.43 2.40 -7.30
CA ALA A 41 -10.88 2.37 -7.49
C ALA A 41 -11.29 1.08 -8.24
N PRO A 42 -12.38 0.40 -7.84
CA PRO A 42 -12.82 -0.82 -8.52
C PRO A 42 -13.09 -0.65 -10.01
N ASP A 43 -13.46 0.56 -10.46
CA ASP A 43 -13.74 0.93 -11.85
C ASP A 43 -12.53 1.55 -12.58
N THR A 44 -11.35 1.60 -11.96
CA THR A 44 -10.13 2.25 -12.52
C THR A 44 -9.83 1.76 -13.93
N VAL A 45 -9.89 0.44 -14.16
CA VAL A 45 -9.60 -0.17 -15.47
C VAL A 45 -10.63 0.23 -16.52
N ASP A 46 -11.92 0.19 -16.18
CA ASP A 46 -12.99 0.54 -17.10
C ASP A 46 -12.97 2.03 -17.44
N ALA A 47 -12.72 2.88 -16.44
CA ALA A 47 -12.59 4.32 -16.62
C ALA A 47 -11.32 4.69 -17.42
N PHE A 48 -10.20 4.03 -17.18
CA PHE A 48 -8.99 4.18 -17.98
C PHE A 48 -9.23 3.77 -19.43
N LYS A 49 -9.88 2.63 -19.67
CA LYS A 49 -10.22 2.17 -21.02
C LYS A 49 -11.17 3.12 -21.73
N ALA A 50 -12.19 3.64 -21.03
CA ALA A 50 -13.13 4.60 -21.59
C ALA A 50 -12.45 5.90 -22.06
N THR A 51 -11.40 6.34 -21.35
CA THR A 51 -10.70 7.59 -21.65
C THR A 51 -9.53 7.44 -22.62
N SER A 52 -8.86 6.30 -22.61
CA SER A 52 -7.63 6.07 -23.38
C SER A 52 -7.79 5.10 -24.55
N GLY A 53 -8.84 4.27 -24.54
CA GLY A 53 -9.02 3.15 -25.45
C GLY A 53 -8.19 1.90 -25.12
N ILE A 54 -7.37 1.94 -24.06
CA ILE A 54 -6.41 0.88 -23.70
C ILE A 54 -7.04 -0.07 -22.67
N GLY A 55 -7.00 -1.37 -22.94
CA GLY A 55 -7.42 -2.38 -21.98
C GLY A 55 -6.36 -2.64 -20.91
N ALA A 56 -6.76 -2.92 -19.68
CA ALA A 56 -5.84 -3.33 -18.62
C ALA A 56 -6.44 -4.47 -17.79
N GLU A 57 -5.57 -5.24 -17.15
CA GLU A 57 -5.91 -6.23 -16.13
C GLU A 57 -5.13 -5.91 -14.85
N VAL A 58 -5.79 -6.01 -13.71
CA VAL A 58 -5.14 -5.85 -12.39
C VAL A 58 -4.98 -7.22 -11.76
N VAL A 59 -3.72 -7.57 -11.47
CA VAL A 59 -3.34 -8.76 -10.73
C VAL A 59 -2.96 -8.35 -9.32
N VAL A 60 -3.64 -8.92 -8.34
CA VAL A 60 -3.40 -8.60 -6.93
C VAL A 60 -2.17 -9.35 -6.41
N HIS A 61 -1.34 -8.67 -5.62
CA HIS A 61 -0.30 -9.29 -4.79
C HIS A 61 -0.50 -8.93 -3.31
N ALA A 62 -0.09 -9.82 -2.41
CA ALA A 62 -0.28 -9.63 -0.98
C ALA A 62 0.86 -8.84 -0.33
N THR A 63 2.11 -9.09 -0.73
CA THR A 63 3.29 -8.43 -0.15
C THR A 63 4.31 -8.04 -1.22
N ASN A 64 5.20 -7.10 -0.87
CA ASN A 64 6.32 -6.72 -1.73
C ASN A 64 7.22 -7.95 -2.03
N GLU A 65 7.49 -8.81 -1.06
CA GLU A 65 8.33 -10.01 -1.23
C GLU A 65 7.73 -10.98 -2.24
N GLU A 66 6.41 -11.16 -2.22
CA GLU A 66 5.70 -12.03 -3.16
C GLU A 66 5.89 -11.55 -4.61
N ILE A 67 5.60 -10.26 -4.87
CA ILE A 67 5.71 -9.72 -6.22
C ILE A 67 7.17 -9.65 -6.67
N MET A 68 8.11 -9.29 -5.79
CA MET A 68 9.54 -9.29 -6.09
C MET A 68 10.05 -10.67 -6.52
N GLY A 69 9.61 -11.75 -5.86
CA GLY A 69 9.96 -13.10 -6.26
C GLY A 69 9.53 -13.42 -7.69
N LYS A 70 8.31 -13.03 -8.08
CA LYS A 70 7.77 -13.22 -9.44
C LYS A 70 8.54 -12.38 -10.46
N LEU A 71 8.81 -11.11 -10.15
CA LEU A 71 9.52 -10.20 -11.06
C LEU A 71 10.96 -10.63 -11.30
N VAL A 72 11.70 -10.99 -10.26
CA VAL A 72 13.09 -11.44 -10.38
C VAL A 72 13.17 -12.76 -11.16
N ALA A 73 12.27 -13.71 -10.88
CA ALA A 73 12.25 -15.01 -11.57
C ALA A 73 11.89 -14.90 -13.06
N SER A 74 11.02 -13.96 -13.43
CA SER A 74 10.57 -13.74 -14.81
C SER A 74 11.42 -12.73 -15.58
N GLY A 75 12.33 -12.01 -14.91
CA GLY A 75 13.00 -10.84 -15.47
C GLY A 75 12.03 -9.69 -15.78
N GLY A 76 10.97 -9.55 -14.98
CA GLY A 76 9.91 -8.54 -15.13
C GLY A 76 8.88 -8.84 -16.22
N LYS A 77 8.97 -10.00 -16.90
CA LYS A 77 8.02 -10.36 -17.96
C LYS A 77 6.64 -10.68 -17.39
N GLY A 78 5.60 -10.29 -18.14
CA GLY A 78 4.20 -10.51 -17.78
C GLY A 78 3.59 -9.45 -16.87
N TYR A 79 4.33 -8.36 -16.58
CA TYR A 79 3.83 -7.18 -15.89
C TYR A 79 4.29 -5.93 -16.63
N ASP A 80 3.43 -4.93 -16.73
CA ASP A 80 3.73 -3.64 -17.37
C ASP A 80 3.93 -2.54 -16.33
N VAL A 81 3.02 -2.46 -15.36
CA VAL A 81 3.10 -1.55 -14.21
C VAL A 81 3.05 -2.37 -12.92
N VAL A 82 3.91 -2.04 -11.97
CA VAL A 82 3.93 -2.68 -10.66
C VAL A 82 3.92 -1.62 -9.57
N PHE A 83 3.05 -1.80 -8.59
CA PHE A 83 3.06 -1.05 -7.35
C PHE A 83 3.96 -1.75 -6.33
N VAL A 84 4.94 -1.03 -5.79
CA VAL A 84 5.88 -1.52 -4.77
C VAL A 84 6.31 -0.39 -3.85
N SER A 85 6.67 -0.72 -2.62
CA SER A 85 7.22 0.27 -1.67
C SER A 85 8.62 0.72 -2.11
N SER A 86 9.02 1.94 -1.74
CA SER A 86 10.24 2.59 -2.26
C SER A 86 11.53 1.77 -2.15
N PRO A 87 11.82 1.00 -1.07
CA PRO A 87 13.00 0.14 -1.04
C PRO A 87 13.01 -0.92 -2.15
N PHE A 88 11.85 -1.46 -2.49
CA PHE A 88 11.72 -2.49 -3.52
C PHE A 88 11.83 -1.90 -4.92
N ALA A 89 11.31 -0.68 -5.13
CA ALA A 89 11.57 0.09 -6.35
C ALA A 89 13.07 0.32 -6.56
N GLU A 90 13.82 0.68 -5.51
CA GLU A 90 15.28 0.81 -5.59
C GLU A 90 15.96 -0.51 -5.98
N VAL A 91 15.55 -1.63 -5.40
CA VAL A 91 16.09 -2.95 -5.75
C VAL A 91 15.82 -3.27 -7.22
N LEU A 92 14.59 -3.07 -7.69
CA LEU A 92 14.24 -3.31 -9.09
C LEU A 92 15.05 -2.42 -10.06
N ASN A 93 15.32 -1.17 -9.68
CA ASN A 93 16.20 -0.27 -10.42
C ASN A 93 17.65 -0.75 -10.44
N LYS A 94 18.20 -1.15 -9.30
CA LYS A 94 19.56 -1.71 -9.20
C LYS A 94 19.73 -3.00 -10.02
N LEU A 95 18.67 -3.81 -10.13
CA LEU A 95 18.64 -5.00 -10.97
C LEU A 95 18.40 -4.70 -12.47
N GLY A 96 18.14 -3.44 -12.83
CA GLY A 96 17.85 -3.02 -14.21
C GLY A 96 16.54 -3.57 -14.75
N LEU A 97 15.57 -3.85 -13.87
CA LEU A 97 14.26 -4.42 -14.22
C LEU A 97 13.18 -3.36 -14.49
N VAL A 98 13.40 -2.11 -14.10
CA VAL A 98 12.49 -0.99 -14.36
C VAL A 98 12.94 -0.15 -15.55
N GLU A 99 11.95 0.38 -16.26
CA GLU A 99 12.13 1.36 -17.32
C GLU A 99 12.25 2.76 -16.68
N PRO A 100 13.21 3.61 -17.11
CA PRO A 100 13.24 5.01 -16.72
C PRO A 100 11.94 5.73 -17.08
N ILE A 101 11.43 6.56 -16.17
CA ILE A 101 10.19 7.30 -16.39
C ILE A 101 10.42 8.39 -17.45
N ASP A 102 9.69 8.30 -18.56
CA ASP A 102 9.63 9.37 -19.56
C ASP A 102 8.67 10.47 -19.07
N HIS A 103 9.23 11.53 -18.48
CA HIS A 103 8.45 12.63 -17.93
C HIS A 103 7.56 13.33 -18.97
N ALA A 104 7.94 13.32 -20.26
CA ALA A 104 7.11 13.91 -21.31
C ALA A 104 5.82 13.11 -21.55
N LYS A 105 5.81 11.82 -21.21
CA LYS A 105 4.64 10.93 -21.31
C LYS A 105 3.80 10.93 -20.03
N VAL A 106 4.31 11.50 -18.94
CA VAL A 106 3.63 11.61 -17.65
C VAL A 106 3.53 13.07 -17.19
N PRO A 107 2.84 13.95 -17.96
CA PRO A 107 2.73 15.37 -17.61
C PRO A 107 2.11 15.65 -16.24
N ASN A 108 1.26 14.75 -15.73
CA ASN A 108 0.67 14.86 -14.40
C ASN A 108 1.68 14.68 -13.25
N LEU A 109 2.96 14.38 -13.52
CA LEU A 109 4.04 14.55 -12.53
C LEU A 109 4.08 15.98 -11.97
N ALA A 110 3.61 16.97 -12.74
CA ALA A 110 3.46 18.35 -12.28
C ALA A 110 2.46 18.51 -11.12
N ASN A 111 1.57 17.54 -10.88
CA ASN A 111 0.64 17.54 -9.75
C ASN A 111 1.34 17.13 -8.44
N LEU A 112 2.53 16.53 -8.49
CA LEU A 112 3.23 16.10 -7.29
C LEU A 112 3.64 17.29 -6.42
N TYR A 113 3.68 17.08 -5.11
CA TYR A 113 4.35 18.02 -4.21
C TYR A 113 5.83 18.16 -4.59
N PRO A 114 6.43 19.37 -4.54
CA PRO A 114 7.84 19.56 -4.84
C PRO A 114 8.81 18.72 -3.99
N GLU A 115 8.39 18.31 -2.80
CA GLU A 115 9.14 17.43 -1.92
C GLU A 115 9.14 15.98 -2.42
N ALA A 116 8.05 15.53 -3.06
CA ALA A 116 7.92 14.16 -3.59
C ALA A 116 8.92 13.88 -4.73
N THR A 117 9.34 14.93 -5.45
CA THR A 117 10.35 14.84 -6.51
C THR A 117 11.79 14.88 -6.00
N LYS A 118 11.98 15.11 -4.69
CA LYS A 118 13.31 15.24 -4.05
C LYS A 118 13.57 14.10 -3.08
N LEU A 119 12.69 13.11 -3.01
CA LEU A 119 12.82 12.02 -2.06
C LEU A 119 14.10 11.23 -2.35
N PRO A 120 14.91 10.92 -1.32
CA PRO A 120 16.24 10.36 -1.52
C PRO A 120 16.30 9.05 -2.31
N TYR A 121 15.25 8.22 -2.32
CA TYR A 121 15.22 6.93 -3.02
C TYR A 121 15.28 7.05 -4.54
N ASP A 122 14.64 8.08 -5.09
CA ASP A 122 14.57 8.35 -6.52
C ASP A 122 14.51 9.87 -6.77
N PRO A 123 15.63 10.59 -6.59
CA PRO A 123 15.67 12.04 -6.81
C PRO A 123 15.32 12.36 -8.26
N GLY A 124 14.25 13.13 -8.44
CA GLY A 124 13.72 13.48 -9.76
C GLY A 124 12.71 12.49 -10.33
N ASN A 125 12.25 11.47 -9.57
CA ASN A 125 11.29 10.46 -10.05
C ASN A 125 11.74 9.84 -11.39
N THR A 126 12.97 9.33 -11.42
CA THR A 126 13.65 8.86 -12.63
C THR A 126 13.29 7.43 -13.00
N PHE A 127 12.90 6.58 -12.04
CA PHE A 127 12.54 5.18 -12.27
C PHE A 127 11.22 4.77 -11.61
N SER A 128 10.62 5.66 -10.82
CA SER A 128 9.40 5.41 -10.07
C SER A 128 8.56 6.66 -9.91
N VAL A 129 7.25 6.46 -9.72
CA VAL A 129 6.29 7.54 -9.48
C VAL A 129 5.60 7.31 -8.13
N PRO A 130 5.65 8.27 -7.19
CA PRO A 130 5.07 8.10 -5.86
C PRO A 130 3.54 8.05 -5.93
N TYR A 131 2.92 7.08 -5.24
CA TYR A 131 1.47 6.86 -5.21
C TYR A 131 0.84 7.26 -3.87
N THR A 132 1.37 6.78 -2.75
CA THR A 132 0.88 7.08 -1.40
C THR A 132 2.08 7.13 -0.46
N TRP A 133 1.98 7.97 0.58
CA TRP A 133 3.01 8.10 1.60
C TRP A 133 2.40 8.32 2.97
N GLY A 134 3.21 8.11 4.00
CA GLY A 134 2.77 8.38 5.35
C GLY A 134 3.80 7.99 6.38
N THR A 135 3.29 7.79 7.59
CA THR A 135 4.07 7.45 8.78
C THR A 135 3.58 6.17 9.40
N THR A 136 4.45 5.55 10.19
CA THR A 136 4.05 4.50 11.13
C THR A 136 4.08 5.07 12.53
N GLY A 137 3.05 4.77 13.30
CA GLY A 137 2.91 5.30 14.65
C GLY A 137 2.09 4.39 15.53
N LEU A 138 1.49 5.00 16.55
CA LEU A 138 0.65 4.30 17.52
C LEU A 138 -0.80 4.74 17.32
N CYS A 139 -1.67 3.77 17.05
CA CYS A 139 -3.11 3.95 17.04
C CYS A 139 -3.67 3.38 18.35
N TYR A 140 -4.44 4.16 19.12
CA TYR A 140 -4.83 3.79 20.48
C TYR A 140 -6.24 4.26 20.85
N ARG A 141 -6.83 3.60 21.86
CA ARG A 141 -8.15 3.92 22.42
C ARG A 141 -8.04 4.97 23.52
N SER A 142 -8.22 6.25 23.19
CA SER A 142 -8.05 7.37 24.12
C SER A 142 -9.01 7.32 25.32
N ASP A 143 -10.12 6.61 25.18
CA ASP A 143 -11.12 6.39 26.24
C ASP A 143 -10.81 5.20 27.16
N LEU A 144 -9.89 4.31 26.76
CA LEU A 144 -9.55 3.09 27.51
C LEU A 144 -8.11 3.06 28.04
N VAL A 145 -7.18 3.77 27.40
CA VAL A 145 -5.82 3.93 27.93
C VAL A 145 -5.81 4.95 29.07
N LYS A 146 -5.00 4.71 30.10
CA LYS A 146 -4.87 5.65 31.24
C LYS A 146 -4.14 6.94 30.89
N ALA A 147 -3.20 6.85 29.94
CA ALA A 147 -2.42 7.98 29.45
C ALA A 147 -2.25 7.83 27.94
N ALA A 148 -2.28 8.95 27.22
CA ALA A 148 -1.99 8.95 25.80
C ALA A 148 -0.53 8.51 25.57
N PRO A 149 -0.27 7.52 24.69
CA PRO A 149 1.09 7.13 24.38
C PRO A 149 1.82 8.26 23.66
N SER A 150 3.12 8.33 23.87
CA SER A 150 4.00 9.35 23.29
C SER A 150 5.36 8.81 22.85
N SER A 151 5.65 7.53 23.14
CA SER A 151 6.93 6.89 22.86
C SER A 151 6.72 5.49 22.29
N TRP A 152 7.63 5.05 21.41
CA TRP A 152 7.68 3.64 21.01
C TRP A 152 7.84 2.69 22.21
N ASN A 153 8.43 3.17 23.31
CA ASN A 153 8.55 2.41 24.55
C ASN A 153 7.21 2.12 25.23
N ASP A 154 6.17 2.92 24.99
CA ASP A 154 4.83 2.62 25.51
C ASP A 154 4.29 1.31 24.91
N LEU A 155 4.69 1.00 23.67
CA LEU A 155 4.38 -0.25 22.98
C LEU A 155 5.35 -1.38 23.33
N LEU A 156 6.65 -1.11 23.37
CA LEU A 156 7.69 -2.13 23.58
C LEU A 156 7.81 -2.60 25.04
N ALA A 157 7.44 -1.74 25.99
CA ALA A 157 7.44 -2.02 27.43
C ALA A 157 6.14 -1.50 28.07
N PRO A 158 4.97 -2.09 27.71
CA PRO A 158 3.68 -1.54 28.08
C PRO A 158 3.42 -1.65 29.58
N SER A 159 2.59 -0.73 30.10
CA SER A 159 2.09 -0.79 31.47
C SER A 159 1.31 -2.09 31.72
N ALA A 160 1.20 -2.50 32.98
CA ALA A 160 0.57 -3.77 33.34
C ALA A 160 -0.87 -3.93 32.80
N ASP A 161 -1.62 -2.83 32.68
CA ASP A 161 -2.98 -2.82 32.14
C ASP A 161 -3.10 -2.96 30.62
N LEU A 162 -1.98 -2.76 29.90
CA LEU A 162 -1.87 -2.89 28.44
C LEU A 162 -1.24 -4.22 27.99
N LYS A 163 -0.64 -4.99 28.91
CA LYS A 163 -0.13 -6.34 28.58
C LYS A 163 -1.26 -7.24 28.05
N GLY A 164 -1.02 -7.88 26.92
CA GLY A 164 -1.98 -8.71 26.20
C GLY A 164 -3.05 -7.92 25.46
N LYS A 165 -2.89 -6.59 25.32
CA LYS A 165 -3.84 -5.70 24.63
C LYS A 165 -3.17 -4.80 23.60
N THR A 166 -1.97 -5.16 23.17
CA THR A 166 -1.22 -4.42 22.16
C THR A 166 -0.86 -5.29 20.98
N THR A 167 -0.82 -4.72 19.77
CA THR A 167 -0.34 -5.44 18.58
C THR A 167 0.82 -4.70 17.92
N MET A 168 1.65 -5.46 17.22
CA MET A 168 2.74 -4.95 16.38
C MET A 168 2.58 -5.45 14.95
N LEU A 169 3.15 -4.71 14.00
CA LEU A 169 3.22 -5.17 12.61
C LEU A 169 4.19 -6.35 12.51
N ALA A 170 3.88 -7.31 11.63
CA ALA A 170 4.68 -8.50 11.39
C ALA A 170 5.64 -8.37 10.20
N THR A 171 5.44 -7.34 9.38
CA THR A 171 6.22 -7.07 8.16
C THR A 171 7.64 -6.58 8.50
N ASP A 172 8.65 -7.17 7.86
CA ASP A 172 10.05 -7.11 8.28
C ASP A 172 10.54 -5.72 8.71
N ARG A 173 10.46 -4.74 7.80
CA ARG A 173 10.99 -3.39 8.03
C ARG A 173 10.26 -2.67 9.15
N TRP A 174 8.92 -2.78 9.18
CA TRP A 174 8.09 -2.09 10.17
C TRP A 174 8.14 -2.75 11.54
N LEU A 175 8.25 -4.08 11.63
CA LEU A 175 8.44 -4.79 12.90
C LEU A 175 9.71 -4.27 13.60
N LEU A 176 10.82 -4.16 12.85
CA LEU A 176 12.09 -3.67 13.39
C LEU A 176 12.10 -2.16 13.66
N ALA A 177 11.36 -1.37 12.87
CA ALA A 177 11.34 0.10 12.97
C ALA A 177 11.00 0.60 14.37
N ALA A 178 10.02 0.00 15.06
CA ALA A 178 9.67 0.39 16.42
C ALA A 178 10.87 0.27 17.39
N GLY A 179 11.64 -0.82 17.28
CA GLY A 179 12.82 -1.05 18.10
C GLY A 179 13.99 -0.13 17.75
N PHE A 180 14.22 0.14 16.45
CA PHE A 180 15.23 1.09 16.01
C PHE A 180 14.92 2.50 16.52
N LEU A 181 13.70 2.99 16.28
CA LEU A 181 13.28 4.33 16.68
C LEU A 181 13.32 4.51 18.20
N ALA A 182 12.86 3.52 18.98
CA ALA A 182 12.95 3.57 20.45
C ALA A 182 14.38 3.72 20.98
N LYS A 183 15.38 3.23 20.24
CA LYS A 183 16.82 3.33 20.57
C LYS A 183 17.51 4.54 19.94
N GLY A 184 16.79 5.34 19.15
CA GLY A 184 17.36 6.46 18.39
C GLY A 184 18.24 6.02 17.22
N TYR A 185 18.04 4.80 16.72
CA TYR A 185 18.73 4.30 15.54
C TYR A 185 17.94 4.63 14.27
N SER A 186 18.65 4.59 13.14
CA SER A 186 18.06 4.72 11.81
C SER A 186 17.12 3.55 11.52
N VAL A 187 16.02 3.81 10.80
CA VAL A 187 15.12 2.75 10.28
C VAL A 187 15.74 1.94 9.13
N ASN A 188 16.95 2.34 8.71
CA ASN A 188 17.81 1.67 7.73
C ASN A 188 19.11 1.14 8.35
N GLU A 189 19.19 1.01 9.68
CA GLU A 189 20.40 0.56 10.37
C GLU A 189 20.83 -0.85 9.92
N THR A 190 22.12 -1.01 9.62
CA THR A 190 22.68 -2.29 9.14
C THR A 190 23.77 -2.86 10.05
N ASP A 191 24.12 -2.18 11.15
CA ASP A 191 25.05 -2.69 12.13
C ASP A 191 24.48 -3.93 12.85
N ALA A 192 25.22 -5.04 12.79
CA ALA A 192 24.79 -6.32 13.35
C ALA A 192 24.61 -6.28 14.88
N THR A 193 25.40 -5.45 15.59
CA THR A 193 25.27 -5.31 17.05
C THR A 193 23.98 -4.60 17.40
N LYS A 194 23.67 -3.49 16.71
CA LYS A 194 22.43 -2.75 16.90
C LYS A 194 21.20 -3.58 16.51
N LEU A 195 21.29 -4.37 15.43
CA LEU A 195 20.27 -5.35 15.05
C LEU A 195 20.02 -6.38 16.16
N ALA A 196 21.09 -6.90 16.78
CA ALA A 196 20.97 -7.83 17.90
C ALA A 196 20.30 -7.19 19.13
N GLU A 197 20.64 -5.95 19.46
CA GLU A 197 19.99 -5.22 20.56
C GLU A 197 18.49 -4.98 20.30
N VAL A 198 18.14 -4.63 19.06
CA VAL A 198 16.75 -4.44 18.64
C VAL A 198 15.99 -5.76 18.69
N LYS A 199 16.62 -6.85 18.24
CA LYS A 199 16.06 -8.21 18.34
C LYS A 199 15.70 -8.55 19.78
N ASP A 200 16.62 -8.37 20.71
CA ASP A 200 16.40 -8.69 22.14
C ASP A 200 15.25 -7.86 22.72
N THR A 201 15.19 -6.58 22.35
CA THR A 201 14.10 -5.67 22.75
C THR A 201 12.75 -6.17 22.23
N LEU A 202 12.68 -6.58 20.96
CA LEU A 202 11.45 -7.04 20.32
C LEU A 202 11.01 -8.43 20.81
N ILE A 203 11.96 -9.32 21.14
CA ILE A 203 11.66 -10.59 21.81
C ILE A 203 11.06 -10.34 23.19
N ALA A 204 11.58 -9.36 23.94
CA ALA A 204 10.99 -8.98 25.23
C ALA A 204 9.58 -8.38 25.06
N ALA A 205 9.40 -7.47 24.09
CA ALA A 205 8.11 -6.86 23.78
C ALA A 205 7.06 -7.91 23.40
N LYS A 206 7.43 -8.89 22.58
CA LYS A 206 6.56 -9.98 22.11
C LYS A 206 5.81 -10.68 23.24
N LYS A 207 6.45 -10.88 24.40
CA LYS A 207 5.86 -11.54 25.58
C LYS A 207 4.69 -10.76 26.18
N THR A 208 4.50 -9.51 25.78
CA THR A 208 3.43 -8.64 26.25
C THR A 208 2.38 -8.35 25.17
N LEU A 209 2.61 -8.76 23.93
CA LEU A 209 1.69 -8.51 22.83
C LEU A 209 0.47 -9.44 22.91
N LEU A 210 -0.65 -8.93 22.41
CA LEU A 210 -1.80 -9.74 22.00
C LEU A 210 -1.45 -10.58 20.77
N ALA A 211 -0.89 -9.94 19.74
CA ALA A 211 -0.52 -10.58 18.47
C ALA A 211 0.42 -9.69 17.64
N TYR A 212 1.08 -10.31 16.67
CA TYR A 212 1.50 -9.62 15.46
C TYR A 212 0.32 -9.58 14.48
N ASP A 213 0.02 -8.41 13.92
CA ASP A 213 -1.14 -8.22 13.06
C ASP A 213 -0.91 -7.07 12.08
N ASP A 214 -0.85 -7.39 10.77
CA ASP A 214 -0.72 -6.41 9.68
C ASP A 214 -2.08 -6.05 9.06
N THR A 215 -3.17 -6.77 9.39
CA THR A 215 -4.40 -6.77 8.56
C THR A 215 -5.70 -6.47 9.32
N THR A 216 -5.75 -6.72 10.62
CA THR A 216 -6.98 -6.58 11.40
C THR A 216 -6.85 -5.70 12.64
N PHE A 217 -5.69 -5.07 12.85
CA PHE A 217 -5.41 -4.31 14.08
C PHE A 217 -6.42 -3.20 14.35
N TYR A 218 -6.93 -2.52 13.32
CA TYR A 218 -7.94 -1.47 13.47
C TYR A 218 -9.26 -2.03 14.04
N SER A 219 -9.66 -3.24 13.63
CA SER A 219 -10.88 -3.90 14.13
C SER A 219 -10.75 -4.32 15.61
N LYS A 220 -9.53 -4.67 16.04
CA LYS A 220 -9.20 -4.98 17.44
C LYS A 220 -9.29 -3.74 18.32
N LEU A 221 -8.90 -2.56 17.81
CA LEU A 221 -9.14 -1.29 18.50
C LEU A 221 -10.63 -0.95 18.60
N VAL A 222 -11.38 -1.14 17.52
CA VAL A 222 -12.83 -0.85 17.48
C VAL A 222 -13.58 -1.71 18.50
N SER A 223 -13.28 -3.00 18.55
CA SER A 223 -13.88 -3.94 19.51
C SER A 223 -13.36 -3.76 20.95
N GLY A 224 -12.18 -3.16 21.13
CA GLY A 224 -11.52 -3.03 22.43
C GLY A 224 -10.71 -4.25 22.86
N GLU A 225 -10.51 -5.23 21.96
CA GLU A 225 -9.60 -6.36 22.16
C GLU A 225 -8.15 -5.88 22.29
N ALA A 226 -7.75 -4.94 21.43
CA ALA A 226 -6.51 -4.17 21.56
C ALA A 226 -6.81 -2.74 21.97
N LEU A 227 -5.93 -2.14 22.77
CA LEU A 227 -6.05 -0.75 23.23
C LEU A 227 -4.99 0.18 22.62
N MET A 228 -3.90 -0.38 22.10
CA MET A 228 -2.85 0.35 21.41
C MET A 228 -2.14 -0.56 20.43
N VAL A 229 -1.91 -0.11 19.20
CA VAL A 229 -1.31 -0.91 18.14
C VAL A 229 -0.29 -0.09 17.38
N GLN A 230 0.76 -0.74 16.89
CA GLN A 230 1.56 -0.20 15.80
C GLN A 230 0.69 -0.14 14.54
N ALA A 231 0.66 0.99 13.85
CA ALA A 231 -0.19 1.18 12.69
C ALA A 231 0.49 2.06 11.63
N TRP A 232 0.27 1.71 10.37
CA TRP A 232 0.32 2.69 9.28
C TRP A 232 -0.81 3.70 9.48
N ASP A 233 -0.49 4.97 9.29
CA ASP A 233 -1.39 6.09 9.62
C ASP A 233 -2.77 5.98 8.95
N GLY A 234 -2.85 5.66 7.66
CA GLY A 234 -4.12 5.55 6.95
C GLY A 234 -5.00 4.42 7.44
N TRP A 235 -4.44 3.29 7.84
CA TRP A 235 -5.24 2.19 8.41
C TRP A 235 -5.79 2.49 9.80
N CYS A 236 -5.16 3.39 10.57
CA CYS A 236 -5.76 3.90 11.80
C CYS A 236 -7.07 4.65 11.52
N ASN A 237 -7.20 5.30 10.36
CA ASN A 237 -8.40 6.06 9.98
C ASN A 237 -9.63 5.19 9.80
N TYR A 238 -9.50 3.97 9.28
CA TYR A 238 -10.59 2.98 9.23
C TYR A 238 -11.15 2.68 10.63
N GLY A 239 -10.29 2.68 11.65
CA GLY A 239 -10.70 2.57 13.04
C GLY A 239 -11.39 3.84 13.54
N ILE A 240 -10.78 5.01 13.30
CA ILE A 240 -11.31 6.33 13.69
C ILE A 240 -12.72 6.56 13.11
N ASP A 241 -12.94 6.13 11.87
CA ASP A 241 -14.24 6.19 11.19
C ASP A 241 -15.34 5.47 11.96
N LYS A 242 -15.01 4.29 12.49
CA LYS A 242 -15.94 3.43 13.24
C LYS A 242 -16.04 3.79 14.72
N ASN A 243 -14.96 4.33 15.29
CA ASN A 243 -14.91 4.73 16.69
C ASN A 243 -14.02 5.98 16.88
N PRO A 244 -14.61 7.17 17.11
CA PRO A 244 -13.86 8.43 17.21
C PRO A 244 -12.98 8.54 18.46
N ALA A 245 -13.08 7.59 19.41
CA ALA A 245 -12.16 7.49 20.54
C ALA A 245 -10.82 6.84 20.16
N ILE A 246 -10.69 6.29 18.95
CA ILE A 246 -9.40 5.90 18.41
C ILE A 246 -8.64 7.17 18.01
N LYS A 247 -7.34 7.22 18.33
CA LYS A 247 -6.43 8.33 18.02
C LYS A 247 -5.12 7.79 17.47
N TYR A 248 -4.48 8.57 16.61
CA TYR A 248 -3.15 8.31 16.07
C TYR A 248 -2.13 9.27 16.70
N VAL A 249 -0.94 8.77 16.99
CA VAL A 249 0.19 9.59 17.44
C VAL A 249 1.48 9.10 16.79
N ILE A 250 2.31 10.03 16.33
CA ILE A 250 3.70 9.77 15.97
C ILE A 250 4.52 9.88 17.26
N PRO A 251 5.21 8.81 17.69
CA PRO A 251 6.05 8.87 18.90
C PRO A 251 7.15 9.93 18.82
N LYS A 252 7.58 10.42 19.99
CA LYS A 252 8.56 11.51 20.12
C LYS A 252 9.93 11.16 19.54
N GLU A 253 10.28 9.88 19.47
CA GLU A 253 11.53 9.43 18.84
C GLU A 253 11.48 9.52 17.31
N GLY A 254 10.30 9.74 16.73
CA GLY A 254 10.06 9.87 15.30
C GLY A 254 9.30 8.69 14.70
N SER A 255 9.28 8.69 13.37
CA SER A 255 8.64 7.70 12.51
C SER A 255 9.56 7.39 11.32
N ASP A 256 9.25 6.34 10.58
CA ASP A 256 9.64 6.22 9.18
C ASP A 256 8.79 7.15 8.28
N LEU A 257 9.33 7.49 7.12
CA LEU A 257 8.56 7.89 5.95
C LEU A 257 8.47 6.68 5.02
N TRP A 258 7.33 6.01 5.01
CA TRP A 258 7.06 4.98 4.01
C TRP A 258 6.43 5.62 2.77
N LEU A 259 6.66 4.97 1.63
CA LEU A 259 6.19 5.42 0.33
C LEU A 259 5.92 4.20 -0.54
N ASP A 260 4.72 4.14 -1.13
CA ASP A 260 4.43 3.22 -2.22
C ASP A 260 4.51 3.95 -3.56
N THR A 261 4.97 3.21 -4.57
CA THR A 261 5.37 3.76 -5.85
C THR A 261 4.84 2.90 -6.98
N MET A 262 4.64 3.51 -8.14
CA MET A 262 4.38 2.85 -9.41
C MET A 262 5.69 2.80 -10.21
N VAL A 263 6.05 1.63 -10.71
CA VAL A 263 7.18 1.45 -11.62
C VAL A 263 6.72 0.81 -12.93
N VAL A 264 7.37 1.18 -14.04
CA VAL A 264 7.16 0.53 -15.34
C VAL A 264 8.22 -0.54 -15.54
N MET A 265 7.83 -1.74 -15.96
CA MET A 265 8.78 -2.83 -16.21
C MET A 265 9.54 -2.63 -17.51
N LYS A 266 10.86 -2.81 -17.45
CA LYS A 266 11.73 -2.74 -18.63
C LYS A 266 11.37 -3.78 -19.68
N ALA A 267 10.88 -4.94 -19.25
CA ALA A 267 10.43 -6.03 -20.10
C ALA A 267 9.05 -5.80 -20.75
N SER A 268 8.31 -4.75 -20.35
CA SER A 268 7.01 -4.39 -20.93
C SER A 268 7.15 -4.12 -22.44
N GLU A 269 6.24 -4.70 -23.23
CA GLU A 269 6.09 -4.37 -24.66
C GLU A 269 5.14 -3.16 -24.87
N HIS A 270 4.51 -2.69 -23.79
CA HIS A 270 3.45 -1.68 -23.76
C HIS A 270 3.84 -0.45 -22.92
N LYS A 271 5.11 -0.01 -23.02
CA LYS A 271 5.66 1.08 -22.18
C LYS A 271 4.90 2.40 -22.32
N ASP A 272 4.47 2.74 -23.53
CA ASP A 272 3.76 4.00 -23.79
C ASP A 272 2.37 3.99 -23.15
N GLU A 273 1.68 2.84 -23.21
CA GLU A 273 0.42 2.58 -22.54
C GLU A 273 0.59 2.59 -21.01
N ALA A 274 1.68 1.99 -20.49
CA ALA A 274 2.01 1.99 -19.07
C ALA A 274 2.23 3.42 -18.53
N PHE A 275 2.94 4.27 -19.27
CA PHE A 275 3.10 5.68 -18.90
C PHE A 275 1.77 6.44 -18.93
N LYS A 276 0.89 6.17 -19.90
CA LYS A 276 -0.46 6.75 -19.93
C LYS A 276 -1.29 6.30 -18.72
N PHE A 277 -1.17 5.04 -18.29
CA PHE A 277 -1.84 4.55 -17.08
C PHE A 277 -1.34 5.29 -15.83
N ILE A 278 -0.02 5.41 -15.64
CA ILE A 278 0.55 6.17 -14.52
C ILE A 278 0.08 7.64 -14.56
N ASN A 279 0.08 8.26 -15.75
CA ASN A 279 -0.40 9.62 -15.92
C ASN A 279 -1.89 9.75 -15.56
N TYR A 280 -2.72 8.78 -15.92
CA TYR A 280 -4.13 8.71 -15.56
C TYR A 280 -4.33 8.61 -14.04
N ILE A 281 -3.55 7.78 -13.35
CA ILE A 281 -3.59 7.67 -11.89
C ILE A 281 -3.21 8.98 -11.21
N LEU A 282 -2.23 9.72 -11.75
CA LEU A 282 -1.80 11.03 -11.24
C LEU A 282 -2.75 12.20 -11.58
N ASP A 283 -3.82 11.98 -12.33
CA ASP A 283 -4.87 13.00 -12.45
C ASP A 283 -5.41 13.34 -11.04
N ALA A 284 -5.62 14.63 -10.76
CA ALA A 284 -5.97 15.08 -9.41
C ALA A 284 -7.26 14.42 -8.89
N LYS A 285 -8.27 14.23 -9.75
CA LYS A 285 -9.53 13.61 -9.36
C LYS A 285 -9.38 12.11 -9.19
N THR A 286 -8.67 11.46 -10.11
CA THR A 286 -8.38 10.02 -10.01
C THR A 286 -7.59 9.71 -8.74
N HIS A 287 -6.54 10.48 -8.45
CA HIS A 287 -5.67 10.24 -7.31
C HIS A 287 -6.33 10.58 -5.97
N ALA A 288 -7.22 11.59 -5.94
CA ALA A 288 -7.99 11.93 -4.74
C ALA A 288 -8.84 10.76 -4.24
N TRP A 289 -9.22 9.82 -5.10
CA TRP A 289 -9.91 8.59 -4.69
C TRP A 289 -9.13 7.85 -3.60
N ALA A 290 -7.82 7.73 -3.74
CA ALA A 290 -7.00 7.01 -2.76
C ALA A 290 -7.10 7.68 -1.38
N ALA A 291 -6.95 9.00 -1.32
CA ALA A 291 -7.11 9.71 -0.06
C ALA A 291 -8.51 9.56 0.55
N LEU A 292 -9.56 9.58 -0.28
CA LEU A 292 -10.96 9.52 0.19
C LEU A 292 -11.46 8.14 0.56
N ASN A 293 -10.86 7.07 0.04
CA ASN A 293 -11.41 5.71 0.13
C ASN A 293 -10.48 4.72 0.81
N ILE A 294 -9.16 4.97 0.76
CA ILE A 294 -8.19 4.17 1.51
C ILE A 294 -7.51 4.96 2.64
N ASP A 295 -7.99 6.18 2.88
CA ASP A 295 -7.60 7.08 3.98
C ASP A 295 -6.08 7.33 4.10
N TYR A 296 -5.35 7.27 2.99
CA TYR A 296 -3.92 7.55 2.92
C TYR A 296 -3.61 8.89 2.28
N LYS A 297 -2.57 9.57 2.76
CA LYS A 297 -2.12 10.81 2.13
C LYS A 297 -1.51 10.49 0.77
N VAL A 298 -1.89 11.26 -0.25
CA VAL A 298 -1.28 11.14 -1.59
C VAL A 298 -0.23 12.24 -1.81
N PRO A 299 0.83 11.98 -2.59
CA PRO A 299 1.87 12.94 -2.95
C PRO A 299 1.42 13.90 -4.05
N ASN A 300 0.13 13.96 -4.36
CA ASN A 300 -0.49 14.80 -5.37
C ASN A 300 -1.18 15.99 -4.70
N LYS A 301 -0.62 17.19 -4.93
CA LYS A 301 -1.05 18.42 -4.29
C LYS A 301 -2.50 18.82 -4.62
N PRO A 302 -2.90 18.96 -5.90
CA PRO A 302 -4.28 19.31 -6.22
C PRO A 302 -5.28 18.24 -5.77
N ALA A 303 -4.90 16.95 -5.73
CA ALA A 303 -5.74 15.90 -5.16
C ALA A 303 -6.01 16.16 -3.66
N MET A 304 -4.96 16.41 -2.87
CA MET A 304 -5.09 16.72 -1.43
C MET A 304 -5.86 18.03 -1.17
N GLU A 305 -5.67 19.05 -2.00
CA GLU A 305 -6.38 20.34 -1.89
C GLU A 305 -7.88 20.23 -2.25
N SER A 306 -8.26 19.20 -3.01
CA SER A 306 -9.67 18.94 -3.38
C SER A 306 -10.49 18.25 -2.29
N LEU A 307 -9.85 17.75 -1.22
CA LEU A 307 -10.51 16.97 -0.20
C LEU A 307 -11.47 17.81 0.66
N PRO A 308 -12.64 17.29 1.05
CA PRO A 308 -13.56 18.00 1.93
C PRO A 308 -12.93 18.36 3.29
N ALA A 309 -13.18 19.57 3.79
CA ALA A 309 -12.63 20.01 5.08
C ALA A 309 -13.11 19.13 6.26
N GLU A 310 -14.34 18.61 6.18
CA GLU A 310 -14.90 17.68 7.16
C GLU A 310 -14.15 16.35 7.20
N PHE A 311 -13.69 15.86 6.04
CA PHE A 311 -12.87 14.65 5.92
C PHE A 311 -11.51 14.85 6.59
N LEU A 312 -10.84 15.97 6.31
CA LEU A 312 -9.55 16.32 6.92
C LEU A 312 -9.65 16.57 8.44
N THR A 313 -10.77 17.10 8.91
CA THR A 313 -11.04 17.29 10.34
C THR A 313 -11.19 15.95 11.06
N LYS A 314 -11.81 14.97 10.39
CA LYS A 314 -12.01 13.62 10.91
C LYS A 314 -10.70 12.83 10.99
N PHE A 315 -9.80 13.02 10.02
CA PHE A 315 -8.54 12.29 9.88
C PHE A 315 -7.33 13.24 9.95
N PRO A 316 -6.98 13.74 11.16
CA PRO A 316 -5.98 14.80 11.31
C PRO A 316 -4.56 14.39 10.89
N ASN A 317 -4.23 13.10 10.92
CA ASN A 317 -2.97 12.57 10.38
C ASN A 317 -2.78 12.85 8.88
N LEU A 318 -3.87 12.94 8.09
CA LEU A 318 -3.78 13.33 6.67
C LEU A 318 -3.37 14.81 6.49
N THR A 319 -3.52 15.61 7.54
CA THR A 319 -3.22 17.05 7.53
C THR A 319 -1.77 17.38 7.92
N ILE A 320 -0.95 16.37 8.27
CA ILE A 320 0.48 16.58 8.54
C ILE A 320 1.09 17.35 7.36
N PRO A 321 1.71 18.53 7.60
CA PRO A 321 2.33 19.30 6.53
C PRO A 321 3.40 18.47 5.83
N VAL A 322 3.45 18.52 4.49
CA VAL A 322 4.41 17.73 3.71
C VAL A 322 5.85 18.02 4.14
N VAL A 323 6.16 19.28 4.44
CA VAL A 323 7.49 19.69 4.96
C VAL A 323 7.87 19.06 6.29
N GLU A 324 6.90 18.64 7.11
CA GLU A 324 7.15 17.90 8.35
C GLU A 324 7.21 16.40 8.07
N LEU A 325 6.31 15.89 7.22
CA LEU A 325 6.27 14.49 6.82
C LEU A 325 7.61 14.02 6.24
N VAL A 326 8.21 14.82 5.36
CA VAL A 326 9.47 14.46 4.69
C VAL A 326 10.72 14.62 5.56
N LYS A 327 10.58 15.06 6.83
CA LYS A 327 11.68 15.04 7.79
C LYS A 327 11.91 13.66 8.39
N PHE A 328 10.90 12.79 8.36
CA PHE A 328 11.04 11.41 8.82
C PHE A 328 11.94 10.62 7.87
N GLU A 329 12.65 9.66 8.44
CA GLU A 329 13.63 8.91 7.68
C GLU A 329 12.92 7.98 6.69
N GLN A 330 13.23 8.14 5.40
CA GLN A 330 12.66 7.29 4.37
C GLN A 330 13.17 5.84 4.51
N LEU A 331 12.28 4.85 4.36
CA LEU A 331 12.71 3.46 4.18
C LEU A 331 13.48 3.30 2.86
N ARG A 332 14.69 2.76 2.94
CA ARG A 332 15.63 2.56 1.83
C ARG A 332 15.96 1.09 1.62
N ASP A 333 16.43 0.74 0.42
CA ASP A 333 17.08 -0.54 0.20
C ASP A 333 18.36 -0.67 1.06
N VAL A 334 18.37 -1.65 1.97
CA VAL A 334 19.49 -1.98 2.86
C VAL A 334 20.48 -2.97 2.23
N GLY A 335 20.27 -3.35 0.98
CA GLY A 335 21.17 -4.21 0.20
C GLY A 335 21.34 -5.59 0.83
N ASN A 336 22.59 -6.02 1.00
CA ASN A 336 22.90 -7.35 1.54
C ASN A 336 22.37 -7.56 2.97
N ALA A 337 22.18 -6.48 3.75
CA ALA A 337 21.64 -6.55 5.09
C ALA A 337 20.16 -6.98 5.12
N GLN A 338 19.43 -6.96 3.99
CA GLN A 338 18.05 -7.45 3.93
C GLN A 338 17.93 -8.90 4.41
N ARG A 339 18.95 -9.73 4.17
CA ARG A 339 19.00 -11.11 4.67
C ARG A 339 19.04 -11.16 6.20
N ASP A 340 19.80 -10.26 6.81
CA ASP A 340 19.92 -10.17 8.26
C ASP A 340 18.63 -9.64 8.89
N TYR A 341 17.93 -8.71 8.22
CA TYR A 341 16.59 -8.26 8.61
C TYR A 341 15.60 -9.42 8.63
N SER A 342 15.44 -10.15 7.53
CA SER A 342 14.48 -11.25 7.43
C SER A 342 14.81 -12.40 8.40
N LYS A 343 16.10 -12.69 8.59
CA LYS A 343 16.55 -13.66 9.60
C LYS A 343 16.17 -13.19 11.00
N THR A 344 16.47 -11.93 11.35
CA THR A 344 16.18 -11.35 12.66
C THR A 344 14.68 -11.38 12.96
N VAL A 345 13.85 -10.99 11.99
CA VAL A 345 12.39 -11.02 12.11
C VAL A 345 11.87 -12.45 12.32
N SER A 346 12.41 -13.42 11.57
CA SER A 346 12.07 -14.83 11.75
C SER A 346 12.42 -15.33 13.16
N GLU A 347 13.59 -14.96 13.69
CA GLU A 347 14.01 -15.31 15.06
C GLU A 347 13.08 -14.67 16.12
N ILE A 348 12.71 -13.40 15.96
CA ILE A 348 11.74 -12.73 16.86
C ILE A 348 10.40 -13.46 16.84
N LYS A 349 9.87 -13.74 15.65
CA LYS A 349 8.58 -14.42 15.48
C LYS A 349 8.61 -15.87 15.97
N ALA A 350 9.77 -16.52 16.01
CA ALA A 350 9.94 -17.87 16.56
C ALA A 350 10.20 -17.91 18.08
N ALA A 351 10.67 -16.81 18.69
CA ALA A 351 10.99 -16.77 20.12
C ALA A 351 9.76 -17.06 21.02
N GLN A 352 9.97 -17.77 22.14
CA GLN A 352 8.89 -18.13 23.08
C GLN A 352 8.55 -17.03 24.09
#